data_AF-A0A1S3BG80-F1
#
_entry.id   AF-A0A1S3BG80-F1
#
_cell.length_a   1.000
_cell.length_b   1.000
_cell.length_c   1.000
_cell.angle_alpha   90.00
_cell.angle_beta   90.00
_cell.angle_gamma   90.00
#
_symmetry.space_group_name_H-M   'P 1'
#
loop_
_entity.id
_entity.type
_entity.pdbx_description
1 polymer ?
#
loop_
_entity_poly.entity_id
_entity_poly.type
_entity_poly.pdbx_seq_one_letter_code
_entity_poly.pdbx_strand_id
1 'polypeptide(L)'
;MCVSVLYILRLYFALRLLEEARESTRQSFPPISLHSNPSMAPKSDSAEAIVLNFVNEQNRPLNSQNAADSLQKFNLKKTAVQKALDSLADTGRISFKEYGKQKIYIARQDQFQIPNSEELTQMKEANAKLQKHLDEHKKAISQVEEEIRTLQSNLTLEQMREKEVMLRKEVKELEDKLEVLRRGVTLVSPEDRKAIEQIYSEKLSQWRKRKRMFKDIWDAITENSPKDLKEFKEELGIEYDEDVGVNLQSFSDMLPQNRKRPRGY
;
A
#
# COMPACT_ATOMS: atom_id res chain seq x y z
N MET A 1 39.16 -12.07 16.60
CA MET A 1 39.22 -12.88 15.37
C MET A 1 38.29 -14.11 15.35
N CYS A 2 37.77 -14.62 16.48
CA CYS A 2 36.94 -15.83 16.50
C CYS A 2 35.49 -15.68 15.95
N VAL A 3 34.86 -14.51 16.08
CA VAL A 3 33.44 -14.35 15.70
C VAL A 3 33.23 -14.37 14.18
N SER A 4 34.14 -13.76 13.42
CA SER A 4 34.09 -13.73 11.95
C SER A 4 34.28 -15.12 11.34
N VAL A 5 35.16 -15.93 11.92
CA VAL A 5 35.41 -17.31 11.45
C VAL A 5 34.19 -18.20 11.72
N LEU A 6 33.53 -18.04 12.86
CA LEU A 6 32.29 -18.76 13.17
C LEU A 6 31.15 -18.40 12.20
N TYR A 7 31.05 -17.12 11.80
CA TYR A 7 30.03 -16.66 10.87
C TYR A 7 30.25 -17.21 9.46
N ILE A 8 31.51 -17.21 9.00
CA ILE A 8 31.89 -17.79 7.69
C ILE A 8 31.62 -19.30 7.68
N LEU A 9 31.97 -20.02 8.76
CA LEU A 9 31.69 -21.45 8.87
C LEU A 9 30.18 -21.76 8.87
N ARG A 10 29.36 -20.93 9.52
CA ARG A 10 27.89 -21.08 9.49
C ARG A 10 27.31 -20.80 8.10
N LEU A 11 27.77 -19.76 7.40
CA LEU A 11 27.37 -19.46 6.03
C LEU A 11 27.75 -20.58 5.06
N TYR A 12 28.97 -21.10 5.20
CA TYR A 12 29.44 -22.21 4.37
C TYR A 12 28.62 -23.49 4.61
N PHE A 13 28.28 -23.77 5.87
CA PHE A 13 27.43 -24.92 6.20
C PHE A 13 25.99 -24.76 5.70
N ALA A 14 25.43 -23.55 5.77
CA ALA A 14 24.11 -23.24 5.22
C ALA A 14 24.07 -23.33 3.69
N LEU A 15 25.11 -22.83 3.01
CA LEU A 15 25.26 -22.95 1.56
C LEU A 15 25.38 -24.41 1.12
N ARG A 16 26.15 -25.22 1.85
CA ARG A 16 26.29 -26.65 1.57
C ARG A 16 24.98 -27.43 1.77
N LEU A 17 24.21 -27.11 2.81
CA LEU A 17 22.88 -27.68 3.03
C LEU A 17 21.89 -27.28 1.93
N LEU A 18 21.95 -26.03 1.45
CA LEU A 18 21.16 -25.56 0.31
C LEU A 18 21.55 -26.27 -0.98
N GLU A 19 22.83 -26.55 -1.19
CA GLU A 19 23.34 -27.26 -2.36
C GLU A 19 22.95 -28.74 -2.33
N GLU A 20 23.03 -29.41 -1.17
CA GLU A 20 22.53 -30.78 -0.96
C GLU A 20 21.00 -30.86 -1.15
N ALA A 21 20.23 -29.87 -0.67
CA ALA A 21 18.79 -29.80 -0.89
C ALA A 21 18.44 -29.56 -2.38
N ARG A 22 19.25 -28.76 -3.09
CA ARG A 22 19.13 -28.51 -4.53
C ARG A 22 19.47 -29.75 -5.36
N GLU A 23 20.48 -30.53 -4.95
CA GLU A 23 20.82 -31.80 -5.58
C GLU A 23 19.76 -32.87 -5.31
N SER A 24 19.22 -32.93 -4.09
CA SER A 24 18.12 -33.82 -3.72
C SER A 24 16.85 -33.53 -4.54
N THR A 25 16.50 -32.25 -4.73
CA THR A 25 15.39 -31.84 -5.60
C THR A 25 15.66 -32.11 -7.09
N ARG A 26 16.92 -32.00 -7.56
CA ARG A 26 17.32 -32.42 -8.92
C ARG A 26 17.23 -33.93 -9.13
N GLN A 27 17.50 -34.73 -8.10
CA GLN A 27 17.40 -36.19 -8.16
C GLN A 27 15.95 -36.68 -8.06
N SER A 28 15.11 -36.02 -7.26
CA SER A 28 13.68 -36.35 -7.14
C SER A 28 12.86 -35.86 -8.35
N PHE A 29 13.29 -34.77 -8.99
CA PHE A 29 12.74 -34.25 -10.23
C PHE A 29 13.86 -34.12 -11.26
N PRO A 30 14.25 -35.24 -11.92
CA PRO A 30 15.05 -35.10 -13.13
C PRO A 30 14.31 -34.16 -14.08
N PRO A 31 15.01 -33.26 -14.81
CA PRO A 31 14.36 -32.49 -15.86
C PRO A 31 13.62 -33.49 -16.72
N ILE A 32 12.33 -33.24 -16.97
CA ILE A 32 11.51 -34.09 -17.83
C ILE A 32 12.30 -34.22 -19.13
N SER A 33 12.97 -35.35 -19.31
CA SER A 33 13.46 -35.76 -20.60
C SER A 33 12.17 -36.04 -21.35
N LEU A 34 11.67 -35.01 -22.04
CA LEU A 34 10.84 -35.20 -23.20
C LEU A 34 11.63 -36.20 -24.02
N HIS A 35 11.26 -37.47 -23.91
CA HIS A 35 11.76 -38.50 -24.80
C HIS A 35 11.41 -37.94 -26.16
N SER A 36 12.45 -37.45 -26.85
CA SER A 36 12.35 -36.94 -28.19
C SER A 36 11.93 -38.13 -29.02
N ASN A 37 10.62 -38.29 -29.22
CA ASN A 37 10.09 -39.23 -30.19
C ASN A 37 10.79 -38.90 -31.52
N PRO A 38 11.51 -39.86 -32.11
CA PRO A 38 12.34 -39.61 -33.27
C PRO A 38 11.45 -39.58 -34.51
N SER A 39 10.91 -38.41 -34.85
CA SER A 39 10.57 -37.97 -36.21
C SER A 39 9.69 -36.71 -36.13
N MET A 40 10.30 -35.57 -35.84
CA MET A 40 9.69 -34.28 -36.15
C MET A 40 10.64 -33.57 -37.12
N ALA A 41 10.23 -33.58 -38.39
CA ALA A 41 10.89 -33.01 -39.54
C ALA A 41 11.18 -31.48 -39.34
N PRO A 42 12.03 -30.87 -40.17
CA PRO A 42 12.87 -29.74 -39.80
C PRO A 42 12.07 -28.49 -39.44
N LYS A 43 12.63 -27.69 -38.50
CA LYS A 43 12.25 -26.29 -38.27
C LYS A 43 12.40 -25.52 -39.58
N SER A 44 11.33 -25.45 -40.36
CA SER A 44 11.24 -24.52 -41.47
C SER A 44 10.46 -23.30 -40.99
N ASP A 45 10.96 -22.10 -41.28
CA ASP A 45 10.27 -20.81 -41.04
C ASP A 45 9.04 -20.62 -41.96
N SER A 46 8.54 -21.71 -42.55
CA SER A 46 7.40 -21.69 -43.46
C SER A 46 6.11 -21.49 -42.67
N ALA A 47 5.23 -20.65 -43.20
CA ALA A 47 3.89 -20.41 -42.64
C ALA A 47 3.12 -21.72 -42.41
N GLU A 48 3.34 -22.74 -43.25
CA GLU A 48 2.73 -24.07 -43.11
C GLU A 48 3.24 -24.84 -41.89
N ALA A 49 4.54 -24.77 -41.58
CA ALA A 49 5.11 -25.46 -40.42
C ALA A 49 4.62 -24.81 -39.11
N ILE A 50 4.55 -23.48 -39.07
CA ILE A 50 4.02 -22.73 -37.92
C ILE A 50 2.54 -23.09 -37.69
N VAL A 51 1.74 -23.12 -38.76
CA VAL A 51 0.32 -23.49 -38.69
C VAL A 51 0.15 -24.95 -38.25
N LEU A 52 0.94 -25.88 -38.78
CA LEU A 52 0.89 -27.29 -38.41
C LEU A 52 1.22 -27.51 -36.94
N ASN A 53 2.29 -26.88 -36.44
CA ASN A 53 2.67 -26.97 -35.03
C ASN A 53 1.56 -26.41 -34.14
N PHE A 54 0.98 -25.26 -34.49
CA PHE A 54 -0.11 -24.68 -33.74
C PHE A 54 -1.36 -25.57 -33.70
N VAL A 55 -1.76 -26.15 -34.84
CA VAL A 55 -2.92 -27.05 -34.91
C VAL A 55 -2.71 -28.30 -34.04
N ASN A 56 -1.49 -28.85 -34.05
CA ASN A 56 -1.12 -30.02 -33.23
C ASN A 56 -1.03 -29.69 -31.73
N GLU A 57 -0.46 -28.54 -31.36
CA GLU A 57 -0.36 -28.09 -29.97
C GLU A 57 -1.73 -27.79 -29.35
N GLN A 58 -2.62 -27.14 -30.10
CA GLN A 58 -3.94 -26.80 -29.58
C GLN A 58 -4.88 -28.01 -29.53
N ASN A 59 -4.65 -29.02 -30.37
CA ASN A 59 -5.39 -30.28 -30.50
C ASN A 59 -6.93 -30.15 -30.33
N ARG A 60 -7.50 -29.07 -30.87
CA ARG A 60 -8.94 -28.76 -30.81
C ARG A 60 -9.44 -28.36 -32.20
N PRO A 61 -10.76 -28.42 -32.46
CA PRO A 61 -11.31 -27.91 -33.71
C PRO A 61 -11.08 -26.40 -33.88
N LEU A 62 -10.52 -26.02 -35.02
CA LEU A 62 -10.18 -24.63 -35.35
C LEU A 62 -10.89 -24.21 -36.64
N ASN A 63 -11.31 -22.95 -36.71
CA ASN A 63 -11.70 -22.32 -37.97
C ASN A 63 -10.55 -21.42 -38.46
N SER A 64 -10.62 -20.95 -39.72
CA SER A 64 -9.56 -20.11 -40.31
C SER A 64 -9.38 -18.75 -39.61
N GLN A 65 -10.43 -18.21 -39.00
CA GLN A 65 -10.39 -16.94 -38.27
C GLN A 65 -9.67 -17.09 -36.91
N ASN A 66 -10.10 -18.02 -36.08
CA ASN A 66 -9.53 -18.34 -34.78
C ASN A 66 -8.05 -18.73 -34.88
N ALA A 67 -7.68 -19.47 -35.93
CA ALA A 67 -6.30 -19.79 -36.22
C ALA A 67 -5.50 -18.52 -36.59
N ALA A 68 -6.05 -17.65 -37.44
CA ALA A 68 -5.39 -16.40 -37.81
C ALA A 68 -5.20 -15.45 -36.62
N ASP A 69 -6.20 -15.32 -35.76
CA ASP A 69 -6.13 -14.47 -34.56
C ASP A 69 -5.07 -14.97 -33.57
N SER A 70 -4.99 -16.29 -33.38
CA SER A 70 -3.99 -16.92 -32.50
C SER A 70 -2.57 -16.89 -33.06
N LEU A 71 -2.44 -16.90 -34.40
CA LEU A 71 -1.17 -16.88 -35.13
C LEU A 71 -0.72 -15.46 -35.52
N GLN A 72 -1.49 -14.43 -35.16
CA GLN A 72 -1.11 -13.03 -35.39
C GLN A 72 0.23 -12.68 -34.73
N LYS A 73 0.56 -13.33 -33.60
CA LYS A 73 1.86 -13.20 -32.90
C LYS A 73 3.07 -13.64 -33.74
N PHE A 74 2.85 -14.43 -34.78
CA PHE A 74 3.89 -14.88 -35.72
C PHE A 74 3.88 -14.10 -37.04
N ASN A 75 3.24 -12.91 -37.09
CA ASN A 75 3.11 -12.07 -38.28
C ASN A 75 2.42 -12.74 -39.48
N LEU A 76 1.63 -13.78 -39.26
CA LEU A 76 0.86 -14.45 -40.32
C LEU A 76 -0.48 -13.74 -40.53
N LYS A 77 -0.75 -13.31 -41.78
CA LYS A 77 -2.04 -12.73 -42.18
C LYS A 77 -3.08 -13.84 -42.41
N LYS A 78 -4.35 -13.54 -42.20
CA LYS A 78 -5.49 -14.48 -42.38
C LYS A 78 -5.45 -15.27 -43.69
N THR A 79 -5.14 -14.60 -44.81
CA THR A 79 -5.05 -15.25 -46.12
C THR A 79 -3.90 -16.26 -46.21
N ALA A 80 -2.77 -15.98 -45.58
CA ALA A 80 -1.64 -16.90 -45.52
C ALA A 80 -1.94 -18.10 -44.61
N VAL A 81 -2.57 -17.86 -43.46
CA VAL A 81 -3.00 -18.93 -42.53
C VAL A 81 -4.05 -19.84 -43.19
N GLN A 82 -5.02 -19.26 -43.89
CA GLN A 82 -6.04 -20.03 -44.59
C GLN A 82 -5.43 -20.89 -45.70
N LYS A 83 -4.56 -20.32 -46.55
CA LYS A 83 -3.84 -21.09 -47.57
C LYS A 83 -3.00 -22.23 -46.97
N ALA A 84 -2.31 -21.97 -45.85
CA ALA A 84 -1.54 -23.00 -45.16
C ALA A 84 -2.44 -24.11 -44.59
N LEU A 85 -3.60 -23.77 -44.01
CA LEU A 85 -4.57 -24.75 -43.53
C LEU A 85 -5.14 -25.60 -44.67
N ASP A 86 -5.52 -24.97 -45.79
CA ASP A 86 -6.00 -25.69 -46.98
C ASP A 86 -4.89 -26.62 -47.55
N SER A 87 -3.65 -26.13 -47.69
CA SER A 87 -2.49 -26.92 -48.14
C SER A 87 -2.16 -28.10 -47.21
N LEU A 88 -2.21 -27.89 -45.89
CA LEU A 88 -1.99 -28.95 -44.90
C LEU A 88 -3.12 -29.98 -44.88
N ALA A 89 -4.34 -29.55 -45.21
CA ALA A 89 -5.49 -30.42 -45.36
C ALA A 89 -5.39 -31.27 -46.63
N ASP A 90 -4.98 -30.66 -47.76
CA ASP A 90 -4.79 -31.32 -49.05
C ASP A 90 -3.63 -32.33 -49.02
N THR A 91 -2.53 -32.00 -48.33
CA THR A 91 -1.40 -32.91 -48.07
C THR A 91 -1.73 -33.98 -47.03
N GLY A 92 -2.92 -33.95 -46.44
CA GLY A 92 -3.40 -34.94 -45.48
C GLY A 92 -2.68 -34.88 -44.13
N ARG A 93 -1.99 -33.78 -43.81
CA ARG A 93 -1.31 -33.57 -42.51
C ARG A 93 -2.31 -33.18 -41.41
N ILE A 94 -3.38 -32.48 -41.78
CA ILE A 94 -4.53 -32.16 -40.92
C ILE A 94 -5.82 -32.65 -41.59
N SER A 95 -6.87 -32.85 -40.80
CA SER A 95 -8.20 -33.17 -41.32
C SER A 95 -9.08 -31.93 -41.34
N PHE A 96 -9.98 -31.83 -42.31
CA PHE A 96 -10.97 -30.76 -42.34
C PHE A 96 -12.38 -31.31 -42.54
N LYS A 97 -13.36 -30.54 -42.10
CA LYS A 97 -14.78 -30.80 -42.35
C LYS A 97 -15.46 -29.50 -42.75
N GLU A 98 -16.19 -29.54 -43.85
CA GLU A 98 -16.93 -28.40 -44.37
C GLU A 98 -18.33 -28.37 -43.76
N TYR A 99 -18.69 -27.20 -43.24
CA TYR A 99 -20.02 -26.89 -42.73
C TYR A 99 -20.55 -25.66 -43.48
N GLY A 100 -21.20 -25.91 -44.62
CA GLY A 100 -21.73 -24.87 -45.49
C GLY A 100 -20.61 -23.98 -46.07
N LYS A 101 -20.55 -22.71 -45.65
CA LYS A 101 -19.52 -21.75 -46.10
C LYS A 101 -18.24 -21.75 -45.26
N GLN A 102 -18.19 -22.52 -44.17
CA GLN A 102 -17.06 -22.53 -43.23
C GLN A 102 -16.35 -23.88 -43.21
N LYS A 103 -15.02 -23.87 -43.15
CA LYS A 103 -14.18 -25.07 -42.96
C LYS A 103 -13.66 -25.13 -41.53
N ILE A 104 -13.79 -26.30 -40.91
CA ILE A 104 -13.21 -26.61 -39.60
C ILE A 104 -12.02 -27.55 -39.80
N TYR A 105 -10.87 -27.18 -39.25
CA TYR A 105 -9.62 -27.92 -39.33
C TYR A 105 -9.29 -28.55 -37.97
N ILE A 106 -8.79 -29.78 -37.99
CA ILE A 106 -8.47 -30.59 -36.80
C ILE A 106 -7.15 -31.32 -37.04
N ALA A 107 -6.32 -31.41 -36.01
CA ALA A 107 -5.13 -32.27 -36.02
C ALA A 107 -5.53 -33.75 -36.19
N ARG A 108 -4.77 -34.45 -37.03
CA ARG A 108 -4.98 -35.87 -37.31
C ARG A 108 -4.62 -36.71 -36.10
N GLN A 109 -5.62 -37.36 -35.50
CA GLN A 109 -5.43 -38.12 -34.25
C GLN A 109 -4.65 -39.42 -34.43
N ASP A 110 -4.61 -39.95 -35.65
CA ASP A 110 -3.84 -41.14 -36.03
C ASP A 110 -2.32 -40.94 -35.94
N GLN A 111 -1.86 -39.69 -35.82
CA GLN A 111 -0.45 -39.36 -35.60
C GLN A 111 -0.04 -39.50 -34.12
N PHE A 112 -0.99 -39.60 -33.19
CA PHE A 112 -0.71 -39.78 -31.77
C PHE A 112 -0.74 -41.25 -31.39
N GLN A 113 0.25 -41.70 -30.60
CA GLN A 113 0.21 -43.02 -30.01
C GLN A 113 -0.88 -43.07 -28.95
N ILE A 114 -1.82 -44.01 -29.10
CA ILE A 114 -2.86 -44.27 -28.11
C ILE A 114 -2.22 -45.17 -27.05
N PRO A 115 -2.02 -44.69 -25.80
CA PRO A 115 -1.43 -45.51 -24.75
C PRO A 115 -2.29 -46.74 -24.48
N ASN A 116 -1.66 -47.86 -24.16
CA ASN A 116 -2.40 -49.04 -23.72
C ASN A 116 -3.02 -48.80 -22.32
N SER A 117 -3.88 -49.71 -21.86
CA SER A 117 -4.56 -49.55 -20.56
C SER A 117 -3.58 -49.46 -19.38
N GLU A 118 -2.46 -50.17 -19.44
CA GLU A 118 -1.45 -50.25 -18.37
C GLU A 118 -0.58 -48.98 -18.34
N GLU A 119 -0.12 -48.51 -19.50
CA GLU A 119 0.56 -47.22 -19.68
C GLU A 119 -0.32 -46.05 -19.20
N LEU A 120 -1.62 -46.09 -19.53
CA LEU A 120 -2.58 -45.08 -19.08
C LEU A 120 -2.70 -45.07 -17.54
N THR A 121 -2.69 -46.23 -16.90
CA THR A 121 -2.70 -46.31 -15.42
C THR A 121 -1.41 -45.76 -14.82
N GLN A 122 -0.25 -46.12 -15.39
CA GLN A 122 1.05 -45.61 -14.92
C GLN A 122 1.14 -44.08 -15.06
N MET A 123 0.65 -43.53 -16.18
CA MET A 123 0.60 -42.07 -16.39
C MET A 123 -0.33 -41.38 -15.38
N LYS A 124 -1.48 -41.98 -15.06
CA LYS A 124 -2.40 -41.44 -14.05
C LYS A 124 -1.76 -41.42 -12.66
N GLU A 125 -1.05 -42.49 -12.28
CA GLU A 125 -0.33 -42.55 -11.02
C GLU A 125 0.82 -41.54 -10.95
N ALA A 126 1.59 -41.39 -12.03
CA ALA A 126 2.65 -40.39 -12.12
C ALA A 126 2.09 -38.97 -11.99
N ASN A 127 0.98 -38.67 -12.68
CA ASN A 127 0.30 -37.38 -12.56
C ASN A 127 -0.22 -37.14 -11.14
N ALA A 128 -0.79 -38.15 -10.48
CA ALA A 128 -1.23 -38.02 -9.10
C ALA A 128 -0.07 -37.74 -8.13
N LYS A 129 1.08 -38.40 -8.33
CA LYS A 129 2.31 -38.14 -7.54
C LYS A 129 2.83 -36.72 -7.79
N LEU A 130 2.91 -36.29 -9.05
CA LEU A 130 3.34 -34.93 -9.41
C LEU A 130 2.40 -33.86 -8.83
N GLN A 131 1.09 -34.11 -8.88
CA GLN A 131 0.10 -33.20 -8.30
C GLN A 131 0.30 -33.07 -6.78
N LYS A 132 0.53 -34.18 -6.10
CA LYS A 132 0.81 -34.18 -4.65
C LYS A 132 2.08 -33.39 -4.32
N HIS A 133 3.16 -33.59 -5.07
CA HIS A 133 4.40 -32.84 -4.88
C HIS A 133 4.23 -31.34 -5.17
N LEU A 134 3.43 -30.97 -6.19
CA LEU A 134 3.10 -29.57 -6.45
C LEU A 134 2.39 -28.94 -5.25
N ASP A 135 1.46 -29.65 -4.64
CA ASP A 135 0.72 -29.14 -3.47
C ASP A 135 1.63 -29.03 -2.23
N GLU A 136 2.55 -29.97 -2.04
CA GLU A 136 3.57 -29.92 -0.98
C GLU A 136 4.50 -28.72 -1.16
N HIS A 137 5.04 -28.51 -2.36
CA HIS A 137 5.91 -27.37 -2.65
C HIS A 137 5.19 -26.03 -2.53
N LYS A 138 3.93 -25.93 -2.98
CA LYS A 138 3.12 -24.71 -2.78
C LYS A 138 2.94 -24.38 -1.30
N LYS A 139 2.69 -25.38 -0.45
CA LYS A 139 2.60 -25.18 1.00
C LYS A 139 3.92 -24.70 1.60
N ALA A 140 5.04 -25.32 1.21
CA ALA A 140 6.35 -24.90 1.68
C ALA A 140 6.69 -23.46 1.29
N ILE A 141 6.40 -23.07 0.03
CA ILE A 141 6.57 -21.69 -0.43
C ILE A 141 5.72 -20.72 0.40
N SER A 142 4.44 -21.03 0.60
CA SER A 142 3.55 -20.18 1.38
C SER A 142 4.04 -19.97 2.81
N GLN A 143 4.61 -20.99 3.44
CA GLN A 143 5.18 -20.89 4.79
C GLN A 143 6.41 -19.98 4.81
N VAL A 144 7.36 -20.19 3.89
CA VAL A 144 8.57 -19.35 3.78
C VAL A 144 8.22 -17.90 3.46
N GLU A 145 7.22 -17.65 2.61
CA GLU A 145 6.73 -16.30 2.31
C GLU A 145 6.08 -15.62 3.53
N GLU A 146 5.43 -16.38 4.40
CA GLU A 146 4.91 -15.86 5.66
C GLU A 146 6.04 -15.50 6.61
N GLU A 147 7.05 -16.38 6.78
CA GLU A 147 8.25 -16.09 7.57
C GLU A 147 8.99 -14.85 7.05
N ILE A 148 9.19 -14.72 5.75
CA ILE A 148 9.80 -13.53 5.14
C ILE A 148 8.99 -12.27 5.46
N ARG A 149 7.66 -12.31 5.32
CA ARG A 149 6.80 -11.17 5.66
C ARG A 149 6.92 -10.77 7.13
N THR A 150 6.95 -11.74 8.04
CA THR A 150 7.13 -11.45 9.47
C THR A 150 8.50 -10.83 9.75
N LEU A 151 9.58 -11.34 9.13
CA LEU A 151 10.93 -10.79 9.28
C LEU A 151 11.03 -9.38 8.68
N GLN A 152 10.43 -9.14 7.51
CA GLN A 152 10.42 -7.83 6.85
C GLN A 152 9.57 -6.78 7.57
N SER A 153 8.57 -7.20 8.36
CA SER A 153 7.79 -6.28 9.19
C SER A 153 8.60 -5.70 10.36
N ASN A 154 9.75 -6.30 10.69
CA ASN A 154 10.66 -5.82 11.70
C ASN A 154 11.78 -4.98 11.07
N LEU A 155 12.23 -3.95 11.80
CA LEU A 155 13.39 -3.16 11.39
C LEU A 155 14.64 -4.05 11.36
N THR A 156 15.46 -3.88 10.32
CA THR A 156 16.75 -4.56 10.27
C THR A 156 17.68 -4.01 11.38
N LEU A 157 18.69 -4.80 11.76
CA LEU A 157 19.66 -4.38 12.79
C LEU A 157 20.36 -3.06 12.42
N GLU A 158 20.64 -2.86 11.14
CA GLU A 158 21.25 -1.63 10.61
C GLU A 158 20.30 -0.43 10.77
N GLN A 159 19.04 -0.59 10.36
CA GLN A 159 18.02 0.46 10.52
C GLN A 159 17.74 0.78 12.00
N MET A 160 17.78 -0.22 12.88
CA MET A 160 17.65 -0.01 14.32
C MET A 160 18.82 0.82 14.87
N ARG A 161 20.06 0.54 14.44
CA ARG A 161 21.25 1.31 14.84
C ARG A 161 21.20 2.75 14.34
N GLU A 162 20.78 2.97 13.10
CA GLU A 162 20.59 4.32 12.57
C GLU A 162 19.55 5.11 13.36
N LYS A 163 18.40 4.50 13.65
CA LYS A 163 17.37 5.10 14.50
C LYS A 163 17.87 5.38 15.92
N GLU A 164 18.65 4.47 16.50
CA GLU A 164 19.26 4.69 17.82
C GLU A 164 20.16 5.92 17.82
N VAL A 165 21.04 6.07 16.82
CA VAL A 165 21.92 7.23 16.70
C VAL A 165 21.13 8.53 16.56
N MET A 166 20.09 8.54 15.72
CA MET A 166 19.21 9.70 15.52
C MET A 166 18.48 10.09 16.80
N LEU A 167 17.87 9.13 17.49
CA LEU A 167 17.14 9.38 18.73
C LEU A 167 18.07 9.86 19.84
N ARG A 168 19.27 9.29 19.97
CA ARG A 168 20.27 9.77 20.94
C ARG A 168 20.69 11.21 20.67
N LYS A 169 20.82 11.60 19.40
CA LYS A 169 21.11 12.98 19.02
C LYS A 169 19.95 13.91 19.40
N GLU A 170 18.72 13.52 19.09
CA GLU A 170 17.52 14.30 19.42
C GLU A 170 17.34 14.48 20.93
N VAL A 171 17.53 13.42 21.71
CA VAL A 171 17.51 13.48 23.18
C VAL A 171 18.52 14.49 23.68
N LYS A 172 19.76 14.44 23.20
CA LYS A 172 20.80 15.39 23.60
C LYS A 172 20.41 16.83 23.25
N GLU A 173 19.92 17.08 22.04
CA GLU A 173 19.48 18.43 21.64
C GLU A 173 18.32 18.96 22.49
N LEU A 174 17.38 18.09 22.88
CA LEU A 174 16.28 18.45 23.76
C LEU A 174 16.74 18.68 25.20
N GLU A 175 17.69 17.90 25.70
CA GLU A 175 18.32 18.08 27.01
C GLU A 175 19.09 19.41 27.08
N ASP A 176 19.87 19.75 26.05
CA ASP A 176 20.60 21.02 25.96
C ASP A 176 19.61 22.22 25.97
N LYS A 177 18.52 22.13 25.20
CA LYS A 177 17.44 23.14 25.20
C LYS A 177 16.78 23.25 26.57
N LEU A 178 16.50 22.12 27.21
CA LEU A 178 15.90 22.08 28.54
C LEU A 178 16.82 22.72 29.58
N GLU A 179 18.13 22.47 29.51
CA GLU A 179 19.10 23.07 30.41
C GLU A 179 19.15 24.60 30.26
N VAL A 180 19.11 25.11 29.02
CA VAL A 180 19.01 26.56 28.76
C VAL A 180 17.72 27.14 29.33
N LEU A 181 16.57 26.49 29.12
CA LEU A 181 15.28 26.95 29.65
C LEU A 181 15.23 26.90 31.17
N ARG A 182 15.89 25.92 31.80
CA ARG A 182 16.00 25.81 33.27
C ARG A 182 16.97 26.83 33.88
N ARG A 183 18.07 27.15 33.19
CA ARG A 183 19.01 28.21 33.60
C ARG A 183 18.44 29.60 33.39
N GLY A 184 17.56 29.76 32.40
CA GLY A 184 16.78 30.98 32.21
C GLY A 184 16.02 31.32 33.49
N VAL A 185 16.19 32.54 33.98
CA VAL A 185 15.49 33.03 35.16
C VAL A 185 13.99 33.02 34.87
N THR A 186 13.19 32.34 35.70
CA THR A 186 11.74 32.53 35.73
C THR A 186 11.45 33.96 36.16
N LEU A 187 11.23 34.85 35.18
CA LEU A 187 11.02 36.29 35.39
C LEU A 187 9.73 36.61 36.14
N VAL A 188 8.77 35.69 36.16
CA VAL A 188 7.50 35.81 36.89
C VAL A 188 7.19 34.45 37.51
N SER A 189 7.02 34.41 38.83
CA SER A 189 6.62 33.16 39.49
C SER A 189 5.17 32.83 39.11
N PRO A 190 4.79 31.53 39.06
CA PRO A 190 3.40 31.16 38.81
C PRO A 190 2.45 31.73 39.87
N GLU A 191 2.92 31.93 41.10
CA GLU A 191 2.17 32.57 42.18
C GLU A 191 1.90 34.05 41.87
N ASP A 192 2.92 34.80 41.46
CA ASP A 192 2.79 36.23 41.12
C ASP A 192 1.86 36.42 39.92
N ARG A 193 1.99 35.56 38.91
CA ARG A 193 1.10 35.56 37.74
C ARG A 193 -0.36 35.35 38.16
N LYS A 194 -0.62 34.37 39.03
CA LYS A 194 -1.97 34.07 39.51
C LYS A 194 -2.55 35.21 40.36
N ALA A 195 -1.73 35.82 41.21
CA ALA A 195 -2.14 36.98 42.02
C ALA A 195 -2.54 38.16 41.13
N ILE A 196 -1.75 38.47 40.09
CA ILE A 196 -2.04 39.53 39.12
C ILE A 196 -3.31 39.21 38.33
N GLU A 197 -3.46 37.97 37.84
CA GLU A 197 -4.67 37.54 37.12
C GLU A 197 -5.93 37.67 37.99
N GLN A 198 -5.84 37.33 39.28
CA GLN A 198 -6.95 37.48 40.23
C GLN A 198 -7.30 38.95 40.46
N ILE A 199 -6.31 39.80 40.75
CA ILE A 199 -6.53 41.24 40.94
C ILE A 199 -7.18 41.84 39.69
N TYR A 200 -6.65 41.52 38.51
CA TYR A 200 -7.17 42.03 37.24
C TYR A 200 -8.64 41.63 37.01
N SER A 201 -8.97 40.36 37.26
CA SER A 201 -10.34 39.83 37.20
C SER A 201 -11.29 40.52 38.17
N GLU A 202 -10.85 40.73 39.41
CA GLU A 202 -11.61 41.43 40.43
C GLU A 202 -11.88 42.89 40.02
N LYS A 203 -10.87 43.61 39.52
CA LYS A 203 -11.03 45.00 39.06
C LYS A 203 -12.00 45.11 37.88
N LEU A 204 -11.93 44.18 36.91
CA LEU A 204 -12.90 44.14 35.81
C LEU A 204 -14.33 43.85 36.29
N SER A 205 -14.48 42.95 37.26
CA SER A 205 -15.79 42.70 37.88
C SER A 205 -16.36 43.94 38.56
N GLN A 206 -15.52 44.70 39.28
CA GLN A 206 -15.93 45.95 39.92
C GLN A 206 -16.31 47.02 38.90
N TRP A 207 -15.55 47.16 37.80
CA TRP A 207 -15.89 48.11 36.73
C TRP A 207 -17.25 47.77 36.10
N ARG A 208 -17.50 46.50 35.75
CA ARG A 208 -18.82 46.05 35.25
C ARG A 208 -19.95 46.36 36.21
N LYS A 209 -19.76 46.07 37.51
CA LYS A 209 -20.77 46.32 38.55
C LYS A 209 -21.08 47.81 38.68
N ARG A 210 -20.06 48.65 38.74
CA ARG A 210 -20.21 50.11 38.88
C ARG A 210 -20.85 50.74 37.64
N LYS A 211 -20.46 50.33 36.43
CA LYS A 211 -21.08 50.79 35.18
C LYS A 211 -22.56 50.44 35.12
N ARG A 212 -22.93 49.22 35.55
CA ARG A 212 -24.34 48.80 35.66
C ARG A 212 -25.10 49.65 36.69
N MET A 213 -24.58 49.78 37.91
CA MET A 213 -25.23 50.58 38.95
C MET A 213 -25.44 52.03 38.54
N PHE A 214 -24.43 52.64 37.92
CA PHE A 214 -24.55 54.00 37.39
C PHE A 214 -25.65 54.06 36.33
N LYS A 215 -25.65 53.14 35.36
CA LYS A 215 -26.65 53.09 34.30
C LYS A 215 -28.07 52.92 34.86
N ASP A 216 -28.26 52.02 35.83
CA ASP A 216 -29.58 51.79 36.45
C ASP A 216 -30.10 53.08 37.12
N ILE A 217 -29.25 53.82 37.82
CA ILE A 217 -29.60 55.11 38.43
C ILE A 217 -29.85 56.19 37.37
N TRP A 218 -28.98 56.25 36.35
CA TRP A 218 -29.07 57.22 35.27
C TRP A 218 -30.35 57.04 34.46
N ASP A 219 -30.67 55.81 34.10
CA ASP A 219 -31.89 55.44 33.37
C ASP A 219 -33.12 55.82 34.22
N ALA A 220 -33.13 55.52 35.53
CA ALA A 220 -34.22 55.89 36.43
C ALA A 220 -34.44 57.41 36.57
N ILE A 221 -33.36 58.22 36.53
CA ILE A 221 -33.45 59.69 36.56
C ILE A 221 -33.93 60.24 35.21
N THR A 222 -33.52 59.62 34.11
CA THR A 222 -33.73 60.14 32.75
C THR A 222 -35.01 59.62 32.09
N GLU A 223 -35.64 58.57 32.61
CA GLU A 223 -36.82 57.92 32.03
C GLU A 223 -38.01 58.88 31.77
N ASN A 224 -38.19 59.90 32.61
CA ASN A 224 -39.25 60.91 32.46
C ASN A 224 -38.72 62.35 32.38
N SER A 225 -37.44 62.54 32.03
CA SER A 225 -36.85 63.87 32.00
C SER A 225 -37.24 64.64 30.72
N PRO A 226 -37.69 65.91 30.81
CA PRO A 226 -37.93 66.76 29.65
C PRO A 226 -36.65 67.41 29.08
N LYS A 227 -35.48 67.22 29.72
CA LYS A 227 -34.19 67.77 29.28
C LYS A 227 -33.52 66.89 28.22
N ASP A 228 -32.72 67.48 27.33
CA ASP A 228 -31.83 66.71 26.45
C ASP A 228 -30.76 65.99 27.29
N LEU A 229 -30.64 64.67 27.10
CA LEU A 229 -29.74 63.81 27.87
C LEU A 229 -28.28 64.19 27.66
N LYS A 230 -27.91 64.73 26.50
CA LYS A 230 -26.53 65.15 26.21
C LYS A 230 -26.15 66.40 26.99
N GLU A 231 -26.97 67.45 26.93
CA GLU A 231 -26.75 68.68 27.69
C GLU A 231 -26.78 68.42 29.19
N PHE A 232 -27.68 67.55 29.67
CA PHE A 232 -27.75 67.20 31.09
C PHE A 232 -26.54 66.40 31.58
N LYS A 233 -25.98 65.53 30.73
CA LYS A 233 -24.74 64.81 31.01
C LYS A 233 -23.54 65.76 31.10
N GLU A 234 -23.45 66.74 30.19
CA GLU A 234 -22.41 67.77 30.21
C GLU A 234 -22.55 68.71 31.43
N GLU A 235 -23.77 69.11 31.79
CA GLU A 235 -24.08 69.91 33.00
C GLU A 235 -23.59 69.21 34.28
N LEU A 236 -23.77 67.89 34.35
CA LEU A 236 -23.34 67.06 35.50
C LEU A 236 -21.86 66.64 35.43
N GLY A 237 -21.15 66.96 34.34
CA GLY A 237 -19.74 66.57 34.15
C GLY A 237 -19.51 65.06 34.12
N ILE A 238 -20.47 64.29 33.59
CA ILE A 238 -20.38 62.83 33.52
C ILE A 238 -19.67 62.44 32.22
N GLU A 239 -18.63 61.62 32.32
CA GLU A 239 -17.89 61.07 31.19
C GLU A 239 -18.08 59.55 31.11
N TYR A 240 -18.32 59.01 29.92
CA TYR A 240 -18.36 57.58 29.68
C TYR A 240 -16.99 57.04 29.31
N ASP A 241 -16.82 55.72 29.44
CA ASP A 241 -15.58 55.03 29.06
C ASP A 241 -15.19 55.38 27.62
N GLU A 242 -16.17 55.49 26.71
CA GLU A 242 -15.95 55.83 25.30
C GLU A 242 -15.45 57.27 25.10
N ASP A 243 -15.83 58.21 25.97
CA ASP A 243 -15.41 59.62 25.89
C ASP A 243 -13.93 59.80 26.26
N VAL A 244 -13.40 58.92 27.12
CA VAL A 244 -11.99 58.88 27.51
C VAL A 244 -11.17 57.84 26.72
N GLY A 245 -11.75 57.26 25.67
CA GLY A 245 -11.07 56.30 24.79
C GLY A 245 -10.82 54.92 25.42
N VAL A 246 -11.58 54.58 26.45
CA VAL A 246 -11.45 53.33 27.20
C VAL A 246 -12.56 52.34 26.76
N ASN A 247 -12.19 51.09 26.52
CA ASN A 247 -13.14 50.05 26.11
C ASN A 247 -13.10 48.85 27.05
N LEU A 248 -14.15 48.66 27.86
CA LEU A 248 -14.23 47.56 28.81
C LEU A 248 -14.12 46.16 28.16
N GLN A 249 -14.62 45.99 26.94
CA GLN A 249 -14.57 44.70 26.24
C GLN A 249 -13.13 44.32 25.86
N SER A 250 -12.33 45.28 25.39
CA SER A 250 -10.93 45.02 25.04
C SER A 250 -10.09 44.54 26.23
N PHE A 251 -10.29 45.14 27.42
CA PHE A 251 -9.65 44.68 28.65
C PHE A 251 -10.21 43.33 29.14
N SER A 252 -11.50 43.07 28.91
CA SER A 252 -12.12 41.78 29.21
C SER A 252 -11.54 40.65 28.36
N ASP A 253 -11.18 40.93 27.10
CA ASP A 253 -10.64 39.94 26.17
C ASP A 253 -9.16 39.60 26.42
N MET A 254 -8.45 40.45 27.18
CA MET A 254 -7.08 40.19 27.64
C MET A 254 -7.02 39.15 28.77
N LEU A 255 -8.11 38.91 29.50
CA LEU A 255 -8.17 37.80 30.44
C LEU A 255 -8.11 36.48 29.67
N PRO A 256 -7.34 35.48 30.14
CA PRO A 256 -7.38 34.15 29.54
C PRO A 256 -8.83 33.66 29.59
N GLN A 257 -9.48 33.62 28.43
CA GLN A 257 -10.77 32.98 28.25
C GLN A 257 -10.58 31.57 28.77
N ASN A 258 -11.24 31.26 29.89
CA ASN A 258 -11.19 29.95 30.53
C ASN A 258 -11.50 28.94 29.42
N ARG A 259 -10.47 28.29 28.86
CA ARG A 259 -10.64 27.41 27.71
C ARG A 259 -11.71 26.43 28.15
N LYS A 260 -12.88 26.50 27.52
CA LYS A 260 -13.98 25.57 27.77
C LYS A 260 -13.33 24.20 27.78
N ARG A 261 -13.34 23.54 28.95
CA ARG A 261 -12.82 22.19 29.10
C ARG A 261 -13.38 21.39 27.92
N PRO A 262 -12.56 20.68 27.13
CA PRO A 262 -13.11 19.85 26.08
C PRO A 262 -14.12 18.93 26.75
N ARG A 263 -15.38 18.98 26.30
CA ARG A 263 -16.37 18.00 26.74
C ARG A 263 -15.78 16.65 26.37
N GLY A 264 -15.48 15.83 27.38
CA GLY A 264 -14.94 14.49 27.20
C GLY A 264 -15.82 13.71 26.23
N TYR A 265 -15.16 12.95 25.35
CA TYR A 265 -15.78 11.92 24.54
C TYR A 265 -16.36 10.82 25.44
#